data_AF-A0A7V5BR51-F1
#
_entry.id   AF-A0A7V5BR51-F1
#
_cell.length_a   1.000
_cell.length_b   1.000
_cell.length_c   1.000
_cell.angle_alpha   90.00
_cell.angle_beta   90.00
_cell.angle_gamma   90.00
#
_symmetry.space_group_name_H-M   'P 1'
#
loop_
_entity.id
_entity.type
_entity.pdbx_description
1 polymer ?
#
loop_
_entity_poly.entity_id
_entity_poly.type
_entity_poly.pdbx_seq_one_letter_code
_entity_poly.pdbx_strand_id
1 'polypeptide(L)'
;MIPPSIALIALLGAVYGALFYLWKGKTWSELFLFMVIAILGFFVGQLVAFLLDLEVVTIGQVHFVEGTLFAWLFMLAIAWLKG
;
A
#
# COMPACT_ATOMS: atom_id res chain seq x y z
N MET A 1 -20.24 7.57 -7.68
CA MET A 1 -19.55 6.51 -8.45
C MET A 1 -18.13 6.44 -7.93
N ILE A 2 -17.63 5.26 -7.55
CA ILE A 2 -16.25 5.14 -7.02
C ILE A 2 -15.27 5.23 -8.20
N PRO A 3 -14.25 6.10 -8.17
CA PRO A 3 -13.25 6.16 -9.22
C PRO A 3 -12.51 4.82 -9.35
N PRO A 4 -12.22 4.34 -10.57
CA PRO A 4 -11.48 3.08 -10.77
C PRO A 4 -10.11 3.06 -10.08
N SER A 5 -9.45 4.22 -9.98
CA SER A 5 -8.17 4.38 -9.27
C SER A 5 -8.29 4.04 -7.78
N ILE A 6 -9.32 4.55 -7.11
CA ILE A 6 -9.57 4.27 -5.68
C ILE A 6 -9.88 2.80 -5.45
N ALA A 7 -10.67 2.19 -6.34
CA ALA A 7 -10.95 0.75 -6.28
C ALA A 7 -9.66 -0.08 -6.45
N LEU A 8 -8.78 0.31 -7.36
CA LEU A 8 -7.49 -0.35 -7.58
C LEU A 8 -6.57 -0.20 -6.38
N ILE A 9 -6.45 1.00 -5.79
CA ILE A 9 -5.65 1.23 -4.58
C ILE A 9 -6.16 0.37 -3.42
N ALA A 10 -7.47 0.31 -3.22
CA ALA A 10 -8.08 -0.52 -2.17
C ALA A 10 -7.82 -2.01 -2.40
N LEU A 11 -7.96 -2.49 -3.64
CA LEU A 11 -7.67 -3.87 -4.01
C LEU A 11 -6.19 -4.22 -3.78
N LEU A 12 -5.27 -3.40 -4.27
CA LEU A 12 -3.84 -3.61 -4.11
C LEU A 12 -3.41 -3.53 -2.65
N GLY A 13 -3.91 -2.55 -1.90
CA GLY A 13 -3.65 -2.45 -0.47
C GLY A 13 -4.17 -3.66 0.32
N ALA A 14 -5.34 -4.17 -0.02
CA ALA A 14 -5.87 -5.40 0.59
C ALA A 14 -5.01 -6.63 0.25
N VAL A 15 -4.61 -6.78 -1.01
CA VAL A 15 -3.73 -7.87 -1.46
C VAL A 15 -2.37 -7.79 -0.79
N TYR A 16 -1.72 -6.63 -0.79
CA TYR A 16 -0.41 -6.43 -0.17
C TYR A 16 -0.46 -6.60 1.34
N GLY A 17 -1.49 -6.08 2.01
CA GLY A 17 -1.70 -6.27 3.44
C GLY A 17 -1.90 -7.74 3.81
N ALA A 18 -2.67 -8.49 3.01
CA ALA A 18 -2.84 -9.93 3.20
C ALA A 18 -1.55 -10.72 2.95
N LEU A 19 -0.82 -10.43 1.87
CA LEU A 19 0.46 -11.06 1.58
C LEU A 19 1.49 -10.79 2.70
N PHE A 20 1.56 -9.56 3.18
CA PHE A 20 2.45 -9.20 4.27
C PHE A 20 2.04 -9.86 5.60
N TYR A 21 0.74 -9.94 5.87
CA TYR A 21 0.21 -10.68 7.01
C TYR A 21 0.59 -12.18 6.96
N LEU A 22 0.53 -12.83 5.80
CA LEU A 22 0.97 -14.22 5.66
C LEU A 22 2.47 -14.39 5.96
N TRP A 23 3.27 -13.35 5.77
CA TRP A 23 4.71 -13.39 6.02
C TRP A 23 5.10 -13.06 7.48
N LYS A 24 4.46 -12.06 8.10
CA LYS A 24 4.86 -11.49 9.40
C LYS A 24 3.76 -11.45 10.46
N GLY A 25 2.53 -11.80 10.10
CA GLY A 25 1.36 -11.72 10.95
C GLY A 25 1.29 -12.82 12.01
N LYS A 26 0.80 -12.46 13.20
CA LYS A 26 0.65 -13.31 14.38
C LYS A 26 -0.79 -13.35 14.89
N THR A 27 -1.57 -12.27 14.74
CA THR A 27 -2.96 -12.20 15.23
C THR A 27 -3.90 -11.62 14.17
N TRP A 28 -5.18 -11.99 14.20
CA TRP A 28 -6.18 -11.53 13.21
C TRP A 28 -6.31 -10.01 13.12
N SER A 29 -6.11 -9.29 14.23
CA SER A 29 -6.11 -7.82 14.24
C SER A 29 -5.00 -7.21 13.38
N GLU A 30 -3.89 -7.94 13.18
CA GLU A 30 -2.78 -7.47 12.37
C GLU A 30 -3.07 -7.53 10.89
N LEU A 31 -3.96 -8.43 10.45
CA LEU A 31 -4.40 -8.47 9.06
C LEU A 31 -5.04 -7.12 8.69
N PHE A 32 -5.99 -6.67 9.51
CA PHE A 32 -6.66 -5.39 9.28
C PHE A 32 -5.68 -4.21 9.40
N LEU A 33 -4.77 -4.26 10.38
CA LEU A 33 -3.72 -3.25 10.51
C LEU A 33 -2.87 -3.18 9.24
N PHE A 34 -2.32 -4.29 8.76
CA PHE A 34 -1.46 -4.30 7.57
C PHE A 34 -2.21 -3.87 6.31
N MET A 35 -3.50 -4.22 6.16
CA MET A 35 -4.32 -3.72 5.05
C MET A 35 -4.46 -2.20 5.07
N VAL A 36 -4.81 -1.61 6.22
CA VAL A 36 -4.96 -0.15 6.36
C VAL A 36 -3.61 0.54 6.08
N ILE A 37 -2.53 -0.01 6.63
CA ILE A 37 -1.18 0.54 6.47
C ILE A 37 -0.69 0.42 5.03
N ALA A 38 -0.99 -0.68 4.33
CA ALA A 38 -0.69 -0.83 2.92
C ALA A 38 -1.41 0.23 2.09
N ILE A 39 -2.71 0.47 2.34
CA ILE A 39 -3.49 1.50 1.65
C ILE A 39 -2.92 2.89 1.91
N LEU A 40 -2.60 3.21 3.17
CA LEU A 40 -2.00 4.50 3.54
C LEU A 40 -0.64 4.71 2.88
N GLY A 41 0.24 3.71 2.93
CA GLY A 41 1.52 3.75 2.25
C GLY A 41 1.35 3.92 0.73
N PHE A 42 0.39 3.22 0.13
CA PHE A 42 0.10 3.37 -1.30
C PHE A 42 -0.34 4.79 -1.65
N PHE A 43 -1.23 5.40 -0.84
CA PHE A 43 -1.63 6.81 -1.00
C PHE A 43 -0.46 7.78 -0.87
N VAL A 44 0.42 7.56 0.11
CA VAL A 44 1.64 8.37 0.27
C VAL A 44 2.53 8.23 -0.97
N GLY A 45 2.68 7.01 -1.50
CA GLY A 45 3.41 6.76 -2.74
C GLY A 45 2.82 7.50 -3.95
N GLN A 46 1.49 7.57 -4.07
CA GLN A 46 0.84 8.39 -5.12
C GLN A 46 1.18 9.88 -4.98
N LEU A 47 1.12 10.41 -3.76
CA LEU A 47 1.43 11.82 -3.52
C LEU A 47 2.90 12.13 -3.80
N VAL A 48 3.80 11.25 -3.39
CA VAL A 48 5.24 11.40 -3.66
C VAL A 48 5.52 11.33 -5.16
N ALA A 49 4.92 10.38 -5.87
CA ALA A 49 5.06 10.27 -7.31
C ALA A 49 4.54 11.51 -8.03
N PHE A 50 3.38 12.03 -7.63
CA PHE A 50 2.81 13.26 -8.18
C PHE A 50 3.70 14.49 -7.93
N LEU A 51 4.24 14.64 -6.71
CA LEU A 51 5.09 15.79 -6.36
C LEU A 51 6.45 15.75 -7.06
N LEU A 52 6.97 14.55 -7.36
CA LEU A 52 8.26 14.34 -8.00
C LEU A 52 8.14 14.13 -9.52
N ASP A 53 6.93 14.22 -10.07
CA ASP A 53 6.62 13.97 -11.48
C ASP A 53 7.16 12.61 -11.98
N LEU A 54 7.00 11.58 -11.14
CA LEU A 54 7.49 10.23 -11.41
C LEU A 54 6.46 9.41 -12.17
N GLU A 55 6.78 9.05 -13.42
CA GLU A 55 5.94 8.20 -14.28
C GLU A 55 6.61 6.86 -14.60
N VAL A 56 7.19 6.18 -13.59
CA VAL A 56 7.94 4.93 -13.83
C VAL A 56 7.04 3.85 -14.43
N VAL A 57 5.93 3.54 -13.75
CA VAL A 57 4.87 2.65 -14.27
C VAL A 57 3.53 3.11 -13.72
N THR A 58 2.64 3.54 -14.62
CA THR A 58 1.28 3.95 -14.29
C THR A 58 0.24 2.97 -14.83
N ILE A 59 -0.77 2.66 -14.03
CA ILE A 59 -1.98 1.93 -14.46
C ILE A 59 -3.14 2.92 -14.43
N GLY A 60 -3.47 3.48 -15.59
CA GLY A 60 -4.38 4.62 -15.67
C GLY A 60 -3.75 5.84 -14.99
N GLN A 61 -4.31 6.25 -13.84
CA GLN A 61 -3.79 7.38 -13.03
C GLN A 61 -3.02 6.90 -11.79
N VAL A 62 -2.79 5.60 -11.65
CA VAL A 62 -2.20 5.03 -10.44
C VAL A 62 -0.72 4.77 -10.65
N HIS A 63 0.15 5.47 -9.92
CA HIS A 63 1.60 5.27 -9.87
C HIS A 63 1.91 3.93 -9.16
N PHE A 64 1.93 2.84 -9.93
CA PHE A 64 1.86 1.49 -9.39
C PHE A 64 3.11 1.11 -8.61
N VAL A 65 4.28 1.45 -9.13
CA VAL A 65 5.58 1.09 -8.54
C VAL A 65 5.79 1.85 -7.23
N GLU A 66 5.60 3.17 -7.25
CA GLU A 66 5.77 4.05 -6.10
C GLU A 66 4.76 3.71 -5.01
N GLY A 67 3.49 3.51 -5.38
CA GLY A 67 2.46 3.07 -4.44
C GLY A 67 2.81 1.72 -3.79
N THR A 68 3.30 0.76 -4.57
CA THR A 68 3.72 -0.55 -4.05
C THR A 68 4.93 -0.41 -3.12
N LEU A 69 5.94 0.35 -3.51
CA LEU A 69 7.14 0.59 -2.69
C LEU A 69 6.77 1.19 -1.33
N PHE A 70 6.00 2.27 -1.31
CA PHE A 70 5.61 2.92 -0.07
C PHE A 70 4.67 2.06 0.79
N ALA A 71 3.76 1.29 0.19
CA ALA A 71 2.91 0.34 0.92
C ALA A 71 3.76 -0.69 1.69
N TRP A 72 4.73 -1.30 1.02
CA TRP A 72 5.63 -2.28 1.63
C TRP A 72 6.55 -1.65 2.67
N LEU A 73 7.11 -0.46 2.41
CA LEU A 73 7.93 0.28 3.37
C LEU A 73 7.16 0.58 4.67
N PHE A 74 5.91 1.02 4.56
CA PHE A 74 5.07 1.34 5.72
C PHE A 74 4.74 0.09 6.54
N MET A 75 4.40 -1.03 5.88
CA MET A 75 4.15 -2.29 6.57
C MET A 75 5.40 -2.83 7.25
N LEU A 76 6.57 -2.73 6.60
CA LEU A 76 7.87 -3.08 7.19
C LEU A 76 8.19 -2.21 8.40
N ALA A 77 7.97 -0.90 8.31
CA ALA A 77 8.19 0.03 9.42
C ALA A 77 7.31 -0.33 10.63
N ILE A 78 6.02 -0.62 10.42
CA ILE A 78 5.13 -1.03 11.51
C ILE A 78 5.48 -2.41 12.05
N ALA A 79 5.88 -3.35 11.20
CA ALA A 79 6.34 -4.65 11.64
C ALA A 79 7.62 -4.54 12.49
N TRP A 80 8.49 -3.58 12.18
CA TRP A 80 9.70 -3.30 12.94
C TRP A 80 9.40 -2.65 14.29
N LEU A 81 8.46 -1.69 14.34
CA LEU A 81 8.03 -1.05 15.59
C LEU A 81 7.32 -2.00 16.56
N LYS A 82 6.75 -3.08 16.05
CA LYS A 82 6.05 -4.11 16.85
C LYS A 82 6.94 -5.29 17.25
N GLY A 83 8.11 -5.43 16.63
CA GLY A 83 9.07 -6.51 16.87
C GLY A 83 9.96 -6.23 18.05
#